data_AF-A0A800AJM5-F1
#
_entry.id   AF-A0A800AJM5-F1
#
_cell.length_a   1.000
_cell.length_b   1.000
_cell.length_c   1.000
_cell.angle_alpha   90.00
_cell.angle_beta   90.00
_cell.angle_gamma   90.00
#
_symmetry.space_group_name_H-M   'P 1'
#
loop_
_entity.id
_entity.type
_entity.pdbx_description
1 polymer ?
#
loop_
_entity_poly.entity_id
_entity_poly.type
_entity_poly.pdbx_seq_one_letter_code
_entity_poly.pdbx_strand_id
1 'polypeptide(L)'
;MVKLTRRQRNKLRRLTSKGECKARQLNRARVLLLSDECRKKGAKTDLEISEILDVSLVTIHRIRRQFVEEEFHEALEEKPRSGRPKHFSGKDAAQITALACSTPPEGHAKWSMRLIADKAVELGYVDTISYQTV
;
A
#
# COMPACT_ATOMS: atom_id res chain seq x y z
N MET A 1 17.81 14.51 9.67
CA MET A 1 18.08 14.12 11.07
C MET A 1 16.76 14.00 11.83
N VAL A 2 16.70 13.27 12.94
CA VAL A 2 15.50 13.17 13.81
C VAL A 2 15.91 13.18 15.29
N LYS A 3 15.05 13.68 16.18
CA LYS A 3 15.25 13.62 17.64
C LYS A 3 14.30 12.62 18.25
N LEU A 4 14.82 11.53 18.81
CA LEU A 4 14.01 10.53 19.49
C LEU A 4 13.90 10.82 20.98
N THR A 5 12.69 10.75 21.53
CA THR A 5 12.51 10.70 22.98
C THR A 5 13.09 9.41 23.56
N ARG A 6 13.42 9.42 24.86
CA ARG A 6 13.90 8.22 25.58
C ARG A 6 12.93 7.04 25.44
N ARG A 7 11.61 7.29 25.48
CA ARG A 7 10.57 6.26 25.30
C ARG A 7 10.60 5.67 23.89
N GLN A 8 10.63 6.50 22.85
CA GLN A 8 10.70 6.06 21.45
C GLN A 8 11.98 5.26 21.19
N ARG A 9 13.13 5.76 21.63
CA ARG A 9 14.42 5.06 21.50
C ARG A 9 14.39 3.67 22.13
N ASN A 10 13.85 3.55 23.36
CA ASN A 10 13.74 2.28 24.04
C ASN A 10 12.80 1.31 23.31
N LYS A 11 11.68 1.81 22.78
CA LYS A 11 10.72 1.01 22.00
C LYS A 11 11.35 0.50 20.69
N LEU A 12 12.09 1.36 19.97
CA LEU A 12 12.83 0.94 18.77
C LEU A 12 13.92 -0.09 19.09
N ARG A 13 14.71 0.12 20.15
CA ARG A 13 15.74 -0.85 20.57
C ARG A 13 15.14 -2.22 20.89
N ARG A 14 14.03 -2.24 21.63
CA ARG A 14 13.29 -3.47 21.93
C ARG A 14 12.75 -4.13 20.67
N LEU A 15 12.31 -3.35 19.69
CA LEU A 15 11.84 -3.87 18.41
C LEU A 15 12.98 -4.51 17.62
N THR A 16 14.16 -3.87 17.61
CA THR A 16 15.34 -4.40 16.92
C THR A 16 15.99 -5.60 17.61
N SER A 17 15.71 -5.85 18.89
CA SER A 17 16.29 -6.95 19.68
C SER A 17 15.41 -8.20 19.72
N LYS A 18 14.13 -8.11 19.31
CA LYS A 18 13.21 -9.25 19.27
C LYS A 18 13.33 -9.97 17.93
N GLY A 19 13.34 -11.31 17.97
CA GLY A 19 13.54 -12.16 16.78
C GLY A 19 12.39 -12.15 15.77
N GLU A 20 11.16 -11.88 16.22
CA GLU A 20 9.98 -11.81 15.35
C GLU A 20 9.54 -10.37 15.12
N CYS A 21 9.94 -9.80 13.98
CA CYS A 21 9.36 -8.58 13.44
C CYS A 21 9.44 -8.57 11.92
N LYS A 22 8.53 -7.85 11.26
CA LYS A 22 8.55 -7.72 9.79
C LYS A 22 9.83 -7.00 9.34
N ALA A 23 10.51 -7.50 8.31
CA ALA A 23 11.77 -6.93 7.83
C ALA A 23 11.71 -5.41 7.55
N ARG A 24 10.60 -4.92 6.97
CA ARG A 24 10.39 -3.48 6.71
C ARG A 24 10.28 -2.67 8.00
N GLN A 25 9.58 -3.18 9.00
CA GLN A 25 9.45 -2.54 10.30
C GLN A 25 10.81 -2.48 11.02
N LEU A 26 11.61 -3.54 10.91
CA LEU A 26 12.97 -3.59 11.44
C LEU A 26 13.87 -2.53 10.78
N ASN A 27 13.84 -2.44 9.45
CA ASN A 27 14.65 -1.45 8.72
C ASN A 27 14.24 -0.01 9.07
N ARG A 28 12.93 0.27 9.17
CA ARG A 28 12.44 1.59 9.63
C ARG A 28 12.97 1.94 11.02
N ALA A 29 12.90 1.00 11.95
CA ALA A 29 13.41 1.21 13.30
C ALA A 29 14.92 1.47 13.32
N ARG A 30 15.70 0.71 12.53
CA ARG A 30 17.15 0.90 12.40
C ARG A 30 17.49 2.25 11.79
N VAL A 31 16.81 2.67 10.72
CA VAL A 31 16.98 4.00 10.10
C VAL A 31 16.76 5.11 11.13
N LEU A 32 15.66 5.05 11.90
CA LEU A 32 15.36 6.06 12.93
C LEU A 32 16.38 6.07 14.06
N LEU A 33 16.86 4.90 14.51
CA LEU A 33 17.89 4.79 15.55
C LEU A 33 19.26 5.34 15.10
N LEU A 34 19.62 5.15 13.83
CA LEU A 34 20.87 5.69 13.28
C LEU A 34 20.76 7.18 12.97
N SER A 35 19.55 7.67 12.66
CA SER A 35 19.26 9.08 12.38
C SER A 35 19.04 9.94 13.65
N ASP A 36 19.02 9.31 14.84
CA ASP A 36 18.78 9.97 16.14
C ASP A 36 19.96 10.87 16.55
N GLU A 37 19.72 12.19 16.61
CA GLU A 37 20.73 13.18 17.03
C GLU A 37 21.19 12.95 18.48
N CYS A 38 20.31 12.43 19.33
CA CYS A 38 20.60 12.19 20.73
C CYS A 38 21.33 10.85 20.98
N ARG A 39 21.87 10.23 19.92
CA ARG A 39 22.72 9.04 20.00
C ARG A 39 24.11 9.41 20.53
N LYS A 40 24.71 8.53 21.36
CA LYS A 40 26.04 8.75 21.97
C LYS A 40 27.16 9.09 20.97
N LYS A 41 27.07 8.54 19.74
CA LYS A 41 28.05 8.75 18.66
C LYS A 41 27.58 9.80 17.63
N GLY A 42 26.54 10.57 17.94
CA GLY A 42 25.85 11.43 16.99
C GLY A 42 24.97 10.67 16.00
N ALA A 43 24.14 11.45 15.29
CA ALA A 43 23.36 10.97 14.15
C ALA A 43 24.31 10.62 13.00
N LYS A 44 24.01 9.51 12.31
CA LYS A 44 24.68 9.17 11.06
C LYS A 44 24.13 9.98 9.89
N THR A 45 24.99 10.20 8.91
CA THR A 45 24.59 10.75 7.61
C THR A 45 23.76 9.74 6.82
N ASP A 46 22.99 10.22 5.85
CA ASP A 46 22.16 9.33 5.03
C ASP A 46 23.00 8.34 4.20
N LEU A 47 24.22 8.75 3.79
CA LEU A 47 25.16 7.87 3.10
C LEU A 47 25.63 6.72 4.00
N GLU A 48 26.07 7.01 5.23
CA GLU A 48 26.45 5.97 6.18
C GLU A 48 25.28 5.03 6.52
N ILE A 49 24.05 5.55 6.62
CA ILE A 49 22.87 4.72 6.88
C ILE A 49 22.58 3.82 5.68
N SER A 50 22.70 4.34 4.47
CA SER A 50 22.55 3.59 3.23
C SER A 50 23.53 2.42 3.18
N GLU A 51 24.80 2.67 3.49
CA GLU A 51 25.85 1.64 3.51
C GLU A 51 25.62 0.58 4.60
N ILE A 52 25.17 0.98 5.80
CA ILE A 52 24.97 0.05 6.92
C ILE A 52 23.75 -0.85 6.71
N LEU A 53 22.68 -0.33 6.10
CA LEU A 53 21.39 -1.02 6.02
C LEU A 53 21.04 -1.50 4.61
N ASP A 54 21.86 -1.18 3.61
CA ASP A 54 21.60 -1.45 2.19
C ASP A 54 20.21 -0.93 1.74
N VAL A 55 19.95 0.35 2.03
CA VAL A 55 18.69 1.03 1.71
C VAL A 55 18.94 2.34 0.99
N SER A 56 18.12 2.64 -0.02
CA SER A 56 18.28 3.88 -0.79
C SER A 56 18.08 5.14 0.04
N LEU A 57 18.77 6.22 -0.34
CA LEU A 57 18.63 7.55 0.27
C LEU A 57 17.18 8.04 0.27
N VAL A 58 16.42 7.74 -0.79
CA VAL A 58 14.99 8.06 -0.91
C VAL A 58 14.17 7.35 0.18
N THR A 59 14.50 6.08 0.47
CA THR A 59 13.86 5.31 1.54
C THR A 59 14.14 5.93 2.90
N ILE A 60 15.39 6.32 3.17
CA ILE A 60 15.80 6.98 4.42
C ILE A 60 15.06 8.30 4.60
N HIS A 61 15.02 9.13 3.55
CA HIS A 61 14.28 10.39 3.55
C HIS A 61 12.80 10.16 3.85
N ARG A 62 12.15 9.23 3.15
CA ARG A 62 10.73 8.92 3.35
C ARG A 62 10.44 8.47 4.79
N ILE A 63 11.28 7.61 5.36
CA ILE A 63 11.10 7.12 6.73
C ILE A 63 11.21 8.26 7.75
N ARG A 64 12.20 9.15 7.62
CA ARG A 64 12.33 10.31 8.51
C ARG A 64 11.16 11.27 8.36
N ARG A 65 10.72 11.52 7.13
CA ARG A 65 9.56 12.35 6.83
C ARG A 65 8.29 11.79 7.48
N GLN A 66 8.00 10.51 7.26
CA GLN A 66 6.85 9.83 7.89
C GLN A 66 6.90 9.87 9.41
N PHE A 67 8.08 9.73 10.02
CA PHE A 67 8.23 9.84 11.46
C PHE A 67 7.89 11.23 12.02
N VAL A 68 8.09 12.29 11.24
CA VAL A 68 7.77 13.68 11.63
C VAL A 68 6.31 14.01 11.34
N GLU A 69 5.76 13.51 10.24
CA GLU A 69 4.40 13.81 9.78
C GLU A 69 3.33 12.92 10.43
N GLU A 70 3.68 11.70 10.82
CA GLU A 70 2.75 10.68 11.33
C GLU A 70 3.04 10.34 12.80
N GLU A 71 2.11 9.65 13.46
CA GLU A 71 2.37 9.14 14.79
C GLU A 71 3.47 8.07 14.79
N PHE A 72 4.19 7.95 15.91
CA PHE A 72 5.33 7.03 16.06
C PHE A 72 5.03 5.58 15.62
N HIS A 73 3.82 5.10 15.89
CA HIS A 73 3.42 3.74 15.53
C HIS A 73 3.15 3.62 14.02
N GLU A 74 2.49 4.60 13.42
CA GLU A 74 2.16 4.62 12.00
C GLU A 74 3.43 4.68 11.13
N ALA A 75 4.42 5.47 11.55
CA ALA A 75 5.70 5.57 10.87
C ALA A 75 6.48 4.23 10.84
N LEU A 76 6.17 3.28 11.73
CA LEU A 76 6.79 1.96 11.79
C LEU A 76 5.99 0.90 11.02
N GLU A 77 4.67 0.99 11.03
CA GLU A 77 3.78 0.02 10.39
C GLU A 77 3.68 0.20 8.89
N GLU A 78 3.37 -0.89 8.18
CA GLU A 78 3.08 -0.81 6.76
C GLU A 78 1.60 -0.49 6.56
N LYS A 79 1.32 0.65 5.92
CA LYS A 79 -0.05 1.02 5.55
C LYS A 79 -0.61 0.00 4.57
N PRO A 80 -1.88 -0.42 4.74
CA PRO A 80 -2.52 -1.31 3.77
C PRO A 80 -2.52 -0.65 2.39
N ARG A 81 -2.27 -1.46 1.35
CA ARG A 81 -2.41 -0.99 -0.02
C ARG A 81 -3.90 -0.79 -0.28
N SER A 82 -4.28 0.40 -0.75
CA SER A 82 -5.69 0.76 -1.03
C SER A 82 -6.34 -0.12 -2.09
N GLY A 83 -5.55 -0.90 -2.84
CA GLY A 83 -6.03 -1.71 -3.95
C GLY A 83 -6.56 -0.85 -5.10
N ARG A 84 -6.98 -1.51 -6.19
CA ARG A 84 -7.81 -0.85 -7.21
C ARG A 84 -9.22 -0.67 -6.62
N PRO A 85 -9.84 0.51 -6.74
CA PRO A 85 -11.24 0.68 -6.38
C PRO A 85 -12.11 -0.35 -7.09
N LYS A 86 -13.08 -0.95 -6.38
CA LYS A 86 -14.04 -1.85 -7.02
C LYS A 86 -14.96 -1.01 -7.91
N HIS A 87 -15.00 -1.31 -9.19
CA HIS A 87 -15.90 -0.65 -10.15
C HIS A 87 -17.33 -1.21 -10.11
N PHE A 88 -17.51 -2.42 -9.59
CA PHE A 88 -18.82 -3.07 -9.43
C PHE A 88 -19.15 -3.31 -7.97
N SER A 89 -20.41 -3.12 -7.64
CA SER A 89 -21.00 -3.77 -6.48
C SER A 89 -21.02 -5.29 -6.70
N GLY A 90 -21.18 -6.05 -5.62
CA GLY A 90 -21.35 -7.51 -5.73
C GLY A 90 -22.61 -7.89 -6.52
N LYS A 91 -23.65 -7.04 -6.50
CA LYS A 91 -24.89 -7.25 -7.25
C LYS A 91 -24.65 -7.05 -8.75
N ASP A 92 -23.96 -5.97 -9.12
CA ASP A 92 -23.70 -5.64 -10.53
C ASP A 92 -22.86 -6.75 -11.17
N ALA A 93 -21.83 -7.22 -10.46
CA ALA A 93 -21.00 -8.33 -10.91
C ALA A 93 -21.82 -9.62 -11.13
N ALA A 94 -22.76 -9.93 -10.23
CA ALA A 94 -23.63 -11.09 -10.38
C ALA A 94 -24.59 -10.97 -11.58
N GLN A 95 -25.16 -9.78 -11.80
CA GLN A 95 -26.05 -9.51 -12.93
C GLN A 95 -25.32 -9.57 -14.28
N ILE A 96 -24.11 -9.00 -14.35
CA ILE A 96 -23.25 -9.07 -15.54
C ILE A 96 -22.84 -10.53 -15.83
N THR A 97 -22.50 -11.30 -14.79
CA THR A 97 -22.15 -12.73 -14.94
C THR A 97 -23.35 -13.53 -15.46
N ALA A 98 -24.54 -13.33 -14.89
CA ALA A 98 -25.75 -13.99 -15.34
C ALA A 98 -26.09 -13.65 -16.79
N LEU A 99 -25.91 -12.38 -17.19
CA LEU A 99 -26.06 -11.93 -18.57
C LEU A 99 -25.09 -12.65 -19.51
N ALA A 100 -23.80 -12.73 -19.15
CA ALA A 100 -22.79 -13.41 -19.96
C ALA A 100 -23.04 -14.93 -20.11
N CYS A 101 -23.75 -15.54 -19.15
CA CYS A 101 -24.16 -16.94 -19.19
C CYS A 101 -25.49 -17.18 -19.94
N SER A 102 -26.18 -16.14 -20.39
CA SER A 102 -27.46 -16.24 -21.10
C SER A 102 -27.29 -16.38 -22.62
N THR A 103 -28.40 -16.59 -23.35
CA THR A 103 -28.36 -16.63 -24.81
C THR A 103 -28.01 -15.25 -25.38
N PRO A 104 -27.01 -15.14 -26.27
CA PRO A 104 -26.65 -13.87 -26.90
C PRO A 104 -27.80 -13.33 -27.77
N PRO A 105 -27.89 -12.00 -27.96
CA PRO A 105 -28.93 -11.40 -28.76
C PRO A 105 -28.81 -11.80 -30.23
N GLU A 106 -29.93 -11.68 -30.95
CA GLU A 106 -30.02 -12.04 -32.36
C GLU A 106 -28.95 -11.31 -33.20
N GLY A 107 -28.38 -12.03 -34.17
CA GLY A 107 -27.26 -11.53 -34.97
C GLY A 107 -25.87 -11.73 -34.34
N HIS A 108 -25.79 -12.25 -33.10
CA HIS A 108 -24.52 -12.55 -32.43
C HIS A 108 -24.39 -14.02 -32.06
N ALA A 109 -23.30 -14.66 -32.47
CA ALA A 109 -23.00 -16.05 -32.12
C ALA A 109 -22.57 -16.23 -30.64
N LYS A 110 -22.10 -15.16 -29.99
CA LYS A 110 -21.62 -15.17 -28.59
C LYS A 110 -21.65 -13.77 -27.99
N TRP A 111 -21.68 -13.70 -26.66
CA TRP A 111 -21.41 -12.46 -25.93
C TRP A 111 -19.97 -11.98 -26.17
N SER A 112 -19.82 -10.72 -26.56
CA SER A 112 -18.55 -10.02 -26.53
C SER A 112 -18.51 -9.07 -25.33
N MET A 113 -17.32 -8.72 -24.84
CA MET A 113 -17.19 -7.77 -23.72
C MET A 113 -17.89 -6.43 -24.01
N ARG A 114 -17.87 -5.95 -25.27
CA ARG A 114 -18.60 -4.74 -25.67
C ARG A 114 -20.11 -4.93 -25.59
N LEU A 115 -20.59 -6.05 -26.12
CA LEU A 115 -22.02 -6.37 -26.11
C LEU A 115 -22.55 -6.53 -24.67
N ILE A 116 -21.77 -7.14 -23.78
CA ILE A 116 -22.11 -7.24 -22.35
C ILE A 116 -22.11 -5.85 -21.71
N ALA A 117 -21.11 -5.00 -21.98
CA ALA A 117 -21.05 -3.64 -21.46
C ALA A 117 -22.27 -2.81 -21.87
N ASP A 118 -22.57 -2.77 -23.17
CA ASP A 118 -23.71 -2.03 -23.72
C ASP A 118 -25.02 -2.54 -23.13
N LYS A 119 -25.17 -3.87 -23.05
CA LYS A 119 -26.39 -4.48 -22.53
C LYS A 119 -26.54 -4.35 -21.01
N ALA A 120 -25.45 -4.32 -20.25
CA ALA A 120 -25.48 -4.07 -18.82
C ALA A 120 -25.93 -2.63 -18.48
N VAL A 121 -25.57 -1.65 -19.32
CA VAL A 121 -26.08 -0.27 -19.22
C VAL A 121 -27.55 -0.20 -19.64
N GLU A 122 -27.93 -0.85 -20.75
CA GLU A 122 -29.31 -0.89 -21.22
C GLU A 122 -30.27 -1.48 -20.17
N LEU A 123 -29.84 -2.53 -19.47
CA LEU A 123 -30.61 -3.19 -18.41
C LEU A 123 -30.54 -2.48 -17.05
N GLY A 124 -29.80 -1.37 -16.96
CA GLY A 124 -29.67 -0.57 -15.74
C GLY A 124 -28.91 -1.28 -14.60
N TYR A 125 -28.04 -2.24 -14.92
CA TYR A 125 -27.18 -2.90 -13.92
C TYR A 125 -26.06 -1.98 -13.45
N VAL A 126 -25.61 -1.09 -14.33
CA VAL A 126 -24.56 -0.09 -14.08
C VAL A 126 -24.84 1.17 -14.90
N ASP A 127 -24.50 2.35 -14.38
CA ASP A 127 -24.70 3.63 -15.09
C ASP A 127 -23.77 3.76 -16.31
N THR A 128 -22.50 3.37 -16.13
CA THR A 128 -21.49 3.34 -17.20
C THR A 128 -20.47 2.26 -16.92
N ILE A 129 -19.97 1.61 -17.98
CA ILE A 129 -18.96 0.56 -17.89
C ILE A 129 -18.11 0.55 -19.16
N SER A 130 -16.78 0.55 -19.01
CA SER A 130 -15.89 0.28 -20.14
C SER A 130 -15.88 -1.21 -20.41
N TYR A 131 -15.92 -1.62 -21.68
CA TYR A 131 -15.79 -3.02 -22.08
C TYR A 131 -14.49 -3.69 -21.59
N GLN A 132 -13.46 -2.93 -21.21
CA GLN A 132 -12.24 -3.47 -20.58
C GLN A 132 -12.42 -3.84 -19.11
N THR A 133 -13.53 -3.42 -18.51
CA THR A 133 -13.86 -3.64 -17.09
C THR A 133 -14.80 -4.83 -16.93
N VAL A 134 -15.52 -5.22 -17.99
CA VAL A 134 -16.28 -6.49 -18.09
C VAL A 134 -15.33 -7.67 -18.05
#